data_AF-X1FQ09-F1
#
_entry.id   AF-X1FQ09-F1
#
_cell.length_a   1.000
_cell.length_b   1.000
_cell.length_c   1.000
_cell.angle_alpha   90.00
_cell.angle_beta   90.00
_cell.angle_gamma   90.00
#
_symmetry.space_group_name_H-M   'P 1'
#
loop_
_entity.id
_entity.type
_entity.pdbx_description
1 polymer ?
#
loop_
_entity_poly.entity_id
_entity_poly.type
_entity_poly.pdbx_seq_one_letter_code
_entity_poly.pdbx_strand_id
1 'polypeptide(L)'
;MVRLFELVNADKKFTPQRMTIINTVAEVFNISREEFADVENFIKYDQIEDLDYPNILVISENTYKCKYCKQIQAHVFMKNIFILRIKSVDLYFLKHDAKEEVLLNGLQVHQGRVYLLAPGSSLRLSKRKPIYYSDVMSRFLADITTTRISYVVNNVSYQFPSGGIGIRDISFSEKQGKLIGILGASGTGKTTLLNILSGIQKPSSGQIKINGFDLHKDKNILKGIIGYIPQDDLLIEELTVFENLYFNAKLCFKNKSQHEI
;
A
#
# COMPACT_ATOMS: atom_id res chain seq x y z
N MET A 1 -7.61 19.31 6.83
CA MET A 1 -8.85 18.98 7.57
C MET A 1 -8.58 18.36 8.95
N VAL A 2 -7.89 17.23 9.07
CA VAL A 2 -7.61 16.56 10.36
C VAL A 2 -7.00 17.49 11.42
N ARG A 3 -5.93 18.23 11.09
CA ARG A 3 -5.31 19.20 12.02
C ARG A 3 -6.24 20.35 12.43
N LEU A 4 -7.13 20.80 11.53
CA LEU A 4 -8.11 21.85 11.84
C LEU A 4 -9.17 21.32 12.81
N PHE A 5 -9.63 20.09 12.61
CA PHE A 5 -10.52 19.43 13.54
C PHE A 5 -9.86 19.18 14.91
N GLU A 6 -8.58 18.76 14.96
CA GLU A 6 -7.86 18.65 16.23
C GLU A 6 -7.77 20.00 16.96
N LEU A 7 -7.52 21.09 16.22
CA LEU A 7 -7.43 22.45 16.78
C LEU A 7 -8.79 22.92 17.32
N VAL A 8 -9.88 22.61 16.63
CA VAL A 8 -11.25 22.91 17.11
C VAL A 8 -11.64 22.00 18.28
N ASN A 9 -11.15 20.75 18.29
CA ASN A 9 -11.41 19.76 19.35
C ASN A 9 -10.49 19.92 20.58
N ALA A 10 -9.48 20.81 20.56
CA ALA A 10 -8.53 20.98 21.66
C ALA A 10 -9.19 21.27 23.02
N ASP A 11 -10.35 21.93 23.02
CA ASP A 11 -11.17 22.20 24.22
C ASP A 11 -12.47 21.37 24.28
N LYS A 12 -12.65 20.38 23.40
CA LYS A 12 -13.93 19.68 23.15
C LYS A 12 -15.11 20.61 22.81
N LYS A 13 -14.83 21.84 22.36
CA LYS A 13 -15.83 22.87 22.07
C LYS A 13 -16.04 23.05 20.56
N PHE A 14 -17.05 22.37 20.04
CA PHE A 14 -17.55 22.53 18.67
C PHE A 14 -18.53 23.70 18.61
N THR A 15 -18.02 24.94 18.53
CA THR A 15 -18.90 26.10 18.32
C THR A 15 -19.30 26.20 16.85
N PRO A 16 -20.51 26.72 16.52
CA PRO A 16 -20.95 26.88 15.13
C PRO A 16 -19.95 27.66 14.27
N GLN A 17 -19.37 28.74 14.81
CA GLN A 17 -18.36 29.55 14.11
C GLN A 17 -17.07 28.78 13.78
N ARG A 18 -16.60 27.91 14.69
CA ARG A 18 -15.42 27.08 14.45
C ARG A 18 -15.71 25.98 13.42
N MET A 19 -16.93 25.43 13.43
CA MET A 19 -17.36 24.44 12.44
C MET A 19 -17.53 25.04 11.03
N THR A 20 -17.93 26.31 10.90
CA THR A 20 -18.00 27.00 9.60
C THR A 20 -16.65 26.96 8.88
N ILE A 21 -15.54 27.22 9.59
CA ILE A 21 -14.19 27.19 9.00
C ILE A 21 -13.87 25.79 8.44
N ILE A 22 -14.18 24.75 9.21
CA ILE A 22 -13.92 23.37 8.81
C ILE A 22 -14.79 22.99 7.60
N ASN A 23 -16.08 23.35 7.62
CA ASN A 23 -17.02 23.08 6.53
C ASN A 23 -16.59 23.76 5.22
N THR A 24 -16.18 25.04 5.28
CA THR A 24 -15.68 25.76 4.11
C THR A 24 -14.43 25.10 3.54
N VAL A 25 -13.50 24.66 4.38
CA VAL A 25 -12.31 23.93 3.92
C VAL A 25 -12.71 22.59 3.30
N ALA A 26 -13.65 21.86 3.88
CA ALA A 26 -14.13 20.60 3.31
C ALA A 26 -14.75 20.78 1.91
N GLU A 27 -15.54 21.84 1.72
CA GLU A 27 -16.12 22.19 0.42
C GLU A 27 -15.06 22.57 -0.62
N VAL A 28 -14.09 23.43 -0.26
CA VAL A 28 -13.02 23.87 -1.16
C VAL A 28 -12.16 22.70 -1.65
N PHE A 29 -11.90 21.73 -0.78
CA PHE A 29 -11.12 20.54 -1.13
C PHE A 29 -11.97 19.38 -1.65
N ASN A 30 -13.27 19.61 -1.92
CA ASN A 30 -14.23 18.62 -2.43
C ASN A 30 -14.23 17.31 -1.61
N ILE A 31 -14.11 17.44 -0.29
CA ILE A 31 -14.12 16.31 0.64
C ILE A 31 -15.54 15.80 0.76
N SER A 32 -15.73 14.49 0.58
CA SER A 32 -17.07 13.91 0.67
C SER A 32 -17.65 14.03 2.09
N ARG A 33 -18.99 14.07 2.21
CA ARG A 33 -19.67 14.09 3.52
C ARG A 33 -19.31 12.87 4.38
N GLU A 34 -19.08 11.72 3.74
CA GLU A 34 -18.65 10.49 4.41
C GLU A 34 -17.26 10.66 5.02
N GLU A 35 -16.27 11.15 4.25
CA GLU A 35 -14.92 11.39 4.75
C GLU A 35 -14.88 12.45 5.86
N PHE A 36 -15.73 13.47 5.73
CA PHE A 36 -15.87 14.49 6.76
C PHE A 36 -16.36 13.87 8.09
N ALA A 37 -17.42 13.06 8.03
CA ALA A 37 -17.97 12.36 9.19
C ALA A 37 -16.95 11.37 9.78
N ASP A 38 -16.22 10.64 8.95
CA ASP A 38 -15.18 9.70 9.38
C ASP A 38 -14.07 10.42 10.16
N VAL A 39 -13.59 11.56 9.65
CA VAL A 39 -12.57 12.37 10.33
C VAL A 39 -13.10 12.96 11.64
N GLU A 40 -14.32 13.48 11.62
CA GLU A 40 -14.98 14.02 12.81
C GLU A 40 -15.11 12.95 13.91
N ASN A 41 -15.60 11.76 13.56
CA ASN A 41 -15.75 10.63 14.48
C ASN A 41 -14.40 10.15 15.02
N PHE A 42 -13.40 10.02 14.15
CA PHE A 42 -12.05 9.59 14.53
C PHE A 42 -11.40 10.54 15.55
N ILE A 43 -11.70 11.84 15.46
CA ILE A 43 -11.16 12.87 16.35
C ILE A 43 -12.00 12.99 17.63
N LYS A 44 -13.33 12.98 17.54
CA LYS A 44 -14.25 13.19 18.66
C LYS A 44 -14.27 12.05 19.68
N TYR A 45 -14.29 10.80 19.22
CA TYR A 45 -14.48 9.67 20.12
C TYR A 45 -13.16 9.28 20.79
N ASP A 46 -13.11 9.47 22.11
CA ASP A 46 -12.01 9.01 22.97
C ASP A 46 -12.10 7.48 23.20
N GLN A 47 -13.33 6.93 23.19
CA GLN A 47 -13.58 5.50 23.22
C GLN A 47 -13.67 4.96 21.80
N ILE A 48 -12.71 4.12 21.44
CA ILE A 48 -12.45 3.73 20.06
C ILE A 48 -13.25 2.47 19.66
N GLU A 49 -14.12 2.01 20.56
CA GLU A 49 -14.96 0.82 20.42
C GLU A 49 -16.08 0.98 19.38
N ASP A 50 -16.42 2.23 19.02
CA ASP A 50 -17.49 2.57 18.06
C ASP A 50 -17.00 2.86 16.62
N LEU A 51 -15.69 2.79 16.36
CA LEU A 51 -15.13 3.08 15.04
C LEU A 51 -15.24 1.87 14.08
N ASP A 52 -16.45 1.63 13.57
CA ASP A 52 -16.74 0.55 12.61
C ASP A 52 -17.15 1.10 11.24
N TYR A 53 -16.18 1.61 10.49
CA TYR A 53 -16.39 2.21 9.16
C TYR A 53 -15.45 1.59 8.10
N PRO A 54 -15.83 1.55 6.81
CA PRO A 54 -14.99 1.00 5.73
C PRO A 54 -13.60 1.65 5.58
N ASN A 55 -13.48 2.91 6.00
CA ASN A 55 -12.24 3.68 5.94
C ASN A 55 -11.37 3.54 7.20
N ILE A 56 -11.78 2.68 8.15
CA ILE A 56 -11.01 2.34 9.34
C ILE A 56 -10.33 0.99 9.15
N LEU A 57 -9.08 0.92 9.58
CA LEU A 57 -8.32 -0.30 9.74
C LEU A 57 -7.93 -0.45 11.21
N VAL A 58 -8.28 -1.60 11.80
CA VAL A 58 -7.93 -1.96 13.17
C VAL A 58 -6.78 -2.96 13.14
N ILE A 59 -5.72 -2.65 13.88
CA ILE A 59 -4.59 -3.55 14.13
C ILE A 59 -4.78 -4.08 15.56
N SER A 60 -5.03 -5.39 15.68
CA SER A 60 -5.37 -6.05 16.96
C SER A 60 -4.87 -7.51 17.00
N GLU A 61 -4.76 -8.09 18.20
CA GLU A 61 -4.41 -9.53 18.38
C GLU A 61 -5.63 -10.42 18.21
N ASN A 62 -6.69 -10.10 18.95
CA ASN A 62 -7.93 -10.84 18.90
C ASN A 62 -8.78 -10.34 17.75
N THR A 63 -9.73 -11.17 17.30
CA THR A 63 -10.74 -10.73 16.33
C THR A 63 -11.53 -9.58 16.94
N TYR A 64 -11.19 -8.35 16.55
CA TYR A 64 -11.98 -7.18 16.89
C TYR A 64 -13.37 -7.35 16.28
N LYS A 65 -14.44 -7.11 17.05
CA LYS A 65 -15.81 -7.20 16.52
C LYS A 65 -16.05 -5.97 15.65
N CYS A 66 -15.89 -6.14 14.34
CA CYS A 66 -16.14 -5.12 13.34
C CYS A 66 -16.96 -5.70 12.19
N LYS A 67 -18.02 -5.02 11.78
CA LYS A 67 -18.83 -5.40 10.60
C LYS A 67 -18.30 -4.79 9.31
N TYR A 68 -17.75 -3.57 9.37
CA TYR A 68 -17.39 -2.76 8.21
C TYR A 68 -15.91 -2.39 8.18
N CYS A 69 -15.22 -2.32 9.32
CA CYS A 69 -13.81 -1.96 9.33
C CYS A 69 -12.88 -3.11 8.90
N LYS A 70 -11.71 -2.72 8.37
CA LYS A 70 -10.64 -3.64 7.96
C LYS A 70 -9.82 -4.09 9.16
N GLN A 71 -9.15 -5.23 9.05
CA GLN A 71 -8.33 -5.78 10.14
C GLN A 71 -6.97 -6.28 9.68
N ILE A 72 -5.92 -5.97 10.45
CA ILE A 72 -4.63 -6.67 10.43
C ILE A 72 -4.50 -7.41 11.76
N GLN A 73 -4.35 -8.73 11.68
CA GLN A 73 -4.01 -9.54 12.85
C GLN A 73 -2.52 -9.38 13.13
N ALA A 74 -2.21 -8.87 14.31
CA ALA A 74 -0.87 -8.87 14.88
C ALA A 74 -0.82 -9.91 16.00
N HIS A 75 -0.09 -11.00 15.85
CA HIS A 75 0.01 -12.00 16.92
C HIS A 75 0.54 -11.36 18.22
N VAL A 76 -0.23 -11.50 19.30
CA VAL A 76 0.07 -11.09 20.70
C VAL A 76 0.00 -9.59 21.00
N PHE A 77 -1.17 -9.10 21.43
CA PHE A 77 -1.51 -7.71 21.67
C PHE A 77 -2.72 -7.46 22.60
N MET A 78 -2.50 -6.70 23.66
CA MET A 78 -3.55 -6.33 24.60
C MET A 78 -4.35 -5.04 24.29
N LYS A 79 -4.22 -4.30 23.15
CA LYS A 79 -5.09 -3.11 22.88
C LYS A 79 -4.92 -2.33 21.56
N ASN A 80 -5.98 -2.24 20.77
CA ASN A 80 -6.08 -1.77 19.37
C ASN A 80 -5.31 -0.51 18.92
N ILE A 81 -4.85 -0.55 17.66
CA ILE A 81 -4.42 0.63 16.90
C ILE A 81 -5.38 0.84 15.74
N PHE A 82 -5.73 2.10 15.49
CA PHE A 82 -6.71 2.48 14.49
C PHE A 82 -6.04 3.37 13.45
N ILE A 83 -6.26 3.00 12.18
CA ILE A 83 -5.83 3.77 11.03
C ILE A 83 -7.07 4.26 10.28
N LEU A 84 -7.22 5.57 10.14
CA LEU A 84 -8.19 6.18 9.24
C LEU A 84 -7.54 6.47 7.89
N ARG A 85 -8.19 6.07 6.80
CA ARG A 85 -7.83 6.48 5.43
C ARG A 85 -8.75 7.60 4.96
N ILE A 86 -8.17 8.70 4.48
CA ILE A 86 -8.88 9.71 3.69
C ILE A 86 -8.57 9.44 2.23
N LYS A 87 -9.57 8.93 1.48
CA LYS A 87 -9.43 8.45 0.11
C LYS A 87 -9.16 9.58 -0.89
N SER A 88 -9.80 10.73 -0.72
CA SER A 88 -9.67 11.89 -1.62
C SER A 88 -8.25 12.43 -1.76
N VAL A 89 -7.43 12.23 -0.73
CA VAL A 89 -6.02 12.69 -0.68
C VAL A 89 -5.02 11.55 -0.44
N ASP A 90 -5.50 10.30 -0.41
CA ASP A 90 -4.75 9.09 -0.07
C ASP A 90 -3.82 9.23 1.15
N LEU A 91 -4.35 9.81 2.23
CA LEU A 91 -3.64 9.98 3.50
C LEU A 91 -4.14 9.02 4.57
N TYR A 92 -3.23 8.62 5.47
CA TYR A 92 -3.49 7.66 6.53
C TYR A 92 -3.17 8.30 7.89
N PHE A 93 -4.10 8.18 8.84
CA PHE A 93 -4.00 8.78 10.16
C PHE A 93 -4.09 7.72 11.25
N LEU A 94 -3.14 7.76 12.17
CA LEU A 94 -2.96 6.83 13.28
C LEU A 94 -3.53 7.43 14.57
N LYS A 95 -4.30 6.63 15.31
CA LYS A 95 -4.69 6.86 16.70
C LYS A 95 -4.65 5.52 17.44
N HIS A 96 -4.28 5.50 18.72
CA HIS A 96 -4.25 4.27 19.51
C HIS A 96 -4.77 4.47 20.93
N ASP A 97 -5.26 3.39 21.52
CA ASP A 97 -5.55 3.25 22.95
C ASP A 97 -4.62 2.24 23.65
N ALA A 98 -3.52 1.89 22.95
CA ALA A 98 -2.47 1.02 23.46
C ALA A 98 -1.89 1.56 24.77
N LYS A 99 -1.84 0.69 25.78
CA LYS A 99 -1.18 0.95 27.08
C LYS A 99 0.34 0.76 27.01
N GLU A 100 0.82 0.15 25.94
CA GLU A 100 2.24 -0.09 25.68
C GLU A 100 2.85 1.05 24.86
N GLU A 101 4.19 1.11 24.83
CA GLU A 101 4.90 2.06 23.99
C GLU A 101 4.67 1.76 22.50
N VAL A 102 4.17 2.77 21.79
CA VAL A 102 4.00 2.78 20.35
C VAL A 102 4.96 3.81 19.78
N LEU A 103 5.81 3.38 18.85
CA LEU A 103 6.78 4.22 18.17
C LEU A 103 6.41 4.36 16.70
N LEU A 104 6.28 5.58 16.22
CA LEU A 104 6.15 5.92 14.82
C LEU A 104 7.48 6.49 14.34
N ASN A 105 8.16 5.79 13.44
CA ASN A 105 9.49 6.16 12.95
C ASN A 105 10.52 6.34 14.09
N GLY A 106 10.36 5.57 15.16
CA GLY A 106 11.20 5.66 16.36
C GLY A 106 10.79 6.75 17.35
N LEU A 107 9.78 7.56 17.05
CA LEU A 107 9.25 8.59 17.95
C LEU A 107 8.02 8.08 18.70
N GLN A 108 7.93 8.41 19.98
CA GLN A 108 6.80 8.00 20.81
C GLN A 108 5.49 8.65 20.34
N VAL A 109 4.48 7.80 20.20
CA VAL A 109 3.10 8.16 19.87
C VAL A 109 2.31 8.16 21.19
N HIS A 110 1.59 9.24 21.45
CA HIS A 110 0.79 9.36 22.67
C HIS A 110 -0.65 8.90 22.41
N GLN A 111 -1.19 8.18 23.39
CA GLN A 111 -2.57 7.72 23.38
C GLN A 111 -3.56 8.87 23.11
N GLY A 112 -4.57 8.60 22.28
CA GLY A 112 -5.65 9.55 21.96
C GLY A 112 -5.27 10.67 20.99
N ARG A 113 -3.98 10.87 20.67
CA ARG A 113 -3.56 11.87 19.67
C ARG A 113 -3.55 11.29 18.26
N VAL A 114 -3.77 12.15 17.26
CA VAL A 114 -3.75 11.75 15.85
C VAL A 114 -2.40 12.08 15.20
N TYR A 115 -1.85 11.09 14.52
CA TYR A 115 -0.56 11.17 13.84
C TYR A 115 -0.72 10.83 12.36
N LEU A 116 0.04 11.51 11.49
CA LEU A 116 0.09 11.17 10.08
C LEU A 116 1.01 9.96 9.87
N LEU A 117 0.50 8.94 9.19
CA LEU A 117 1.30 7.82 8.69
C LEU A 117 1.72 8.14 7.25
N ALA A 118 2.87 8.81 7.09
CA ALA A 118 3.40 9.18 5.78
C ALA A 118 4.05 7.99 5.04
N PRO A 119 4.22 8.05 3.71
CA PRO A 119 4.96 7.04 2.95
C PRO A 119 6.33 6.74 3.57
N GLY A 120 6.68 5.45 3.66
CA GLY A 120 7.91 5.00 4.32
C GLY A 120 7.83 4.90 5.85
N SER A 121 6.69 5.28 6.46
CA SER A 121 6.54 5.18 7.91
C SER A 121 6.58 3.73 8.41
N SER A 122 7.13 3.56 9.60
CA SER A 122 7.13 2.29 10.34
C SER A 122 6.55 2.49 11.72
N LEU A 123 5.62 1.62 12.08
CA LEU A 123 4.98 1.55 13.38
C LEU A 123 5.58 0.37 14.14
N ARG A 124 6.27 0.66 15.23
CA ARG A 124 6.86 -0.33 16.13
C ARG A 124 6.09 -0.36 17.43
N LEU A 125 5.69 -1.56 17.83
CA LEU A 125 5.05 -1.80 19.12
C LEU A 125 6.02 -2.62 19.96
N SER A 126 6.70 -2.00 20.93
CA SER A 126 7.66 -2.69 21.80
C SER A 126 8.67 -3.56 20.99
N LYS A 127 9.17 -4.68 21.55
CA LYS A 127 10.14 -5.60 20.92
C LYS A 127 9.56 -6.45 19.76
N ARG A 128 8.54 -5.98 19.04
CA ARG A 128 7.81 -6.76 18.01
C ARG A 128 8.19 -6.35 16.58
N LYS A 129 7.73 -7.14 15.60
CA LYS A 129 7.93 -6.83 14.17
C LYS A 129 7.26 -5.49 13.83
N PRO A 130 7.95 -4.59 13.11
CA PRO A 130 7.36 -3.34 12.64
C PRO A 130 6.24 -3.60 11.65
N ILE A 131 5.21 -2.75 11.70
CA ILE A 131 4.17 -2.64 10.68
C ILE A 131 4.53 -1.44 9.81
N TYR A 132 4.64 -1.65 8.51
CA TYR A 132 5.03 -0.60 7.57
C TYR A 132 3.81 0.07 6.95
N TYR A 133 4.00 1.30 6.47
CA TYR A 133 3.02 2.02 5.66
C TYR A 133 2.44 1.15 4.53
N SER A 134 3.30 0.36 3.86
CA SER A 134 2.88 -0.56 2.80
C SER A 134 1.92 -1.64 3.26
N ASP A 135 2.08 -2.15 4.50
CA ASP A 135 1.19 -3.16 5.07
C ASP A 135 -0.22 -2.59 5.26
N VAL A 136 -0.29 -1.36 5.80
CA VAL A 136 -1.53 -0.60 5.99
C VAL A 136 -2.19 -0.31 4.63
N MET A 137 -1.46 0.29 3.70
CA MET A 137 -1.94 0.65 2.37
C MET A 137 -2.49 -0.58 1.63
N SER A 138 -1.76 -1.70 1.65
CA SER A 138 -2.16 -2.95 0.98
C SER A 138 -3.53 -3.45 1.46
N ARG A 139 -3.85 -3.23 2.75
CA ARG A 139 -5.12 -3.67 3.34
C ARG A 139 -6.28 -2.81 2.89
N PHE A 140 -6.05 -1.52 2.66
CA PHE A 140 -7.05 -0.63 2.07
C PHE A 140 -7.29 -0.93 0.58
N LEU A 141 -6.22 -1.23 -0.17
CA LEU A 141 -6.29 -1.58 -1.59
C LEU A 141 -6.91 -2.97 -1.87
N ALA A 142 -6.88 -3.89 -0.90
CA ALA A 142 -7.43 -5.22 -1.06
C ALA A 142 -8.93 -5.27 -1.42
N ASP A 143 -9.69 -4.19 -1.17
CA ASP A 143 -11.12 -4.11 -1.52
C ASP A 143 -11.37 -3.56 -2.94
N ILE A 144 -10.36 -2.97 -3.57
CA ILE A 144 -10.44 -2.45 -4.95
C ILE A 144 -10.21 -3.58 -5.97
N THR A 145 -9.63 -4.70 -5.54
CA THR A 145 -9.28 -5.84 -6.38
C THR A 145 -10.27 -6.99 -6.17
N THR A 146 -11.23 -7.15 -7.08
CA THR A 146 -12.22 -8.25 -7.06
C THR A 146 -11.57 -9.63 -7.16
N THR A 147 -10.37 -9.72 -7.71
CA THR A 147 -9.55 -10.94 -7.78
C THR A 147 -8.26 -10.77 -6.99
N ARG A 148 -8.10 -11.57 -5.92
CA ARG A 148 -6.83 -11.65 -5.18
C ARG A 148 -5.72 -12.12 -6.11
N ILE A 149 -4.70 -11.31 -6.36
CA ILE A 149 -3.55 -11.72 -7.17
C ILE A 149 -2.78 -12.81 -6.41
N SER A 150 -2.55 -13.93 -7.08
CA SER A 150 -1.64 -15.01 -6.69
C SER A 150 -0.50 -15.07 -7.69
N TYR A 151 0.72 -15.20 -7.19
CA TYR A 151 1.94 -15.27 -7.98
C TYR A 151 2.70 -16.53 -7.58
N VAL A 152 2.83 -17.50 -8.49
CA VAL A 152 3.35 -18.84 -8.21
C VAL A 152 4.51 -19.14 -9.15
N VAL A 153 5.66 -19.46 -8.58
CA VAL A 153 6.89 -19.84 -9.27
C VAL A 153 7.19 -21.28 -8.90
N ASN A 154 7.26 -22.16 -9.89
CA ASN A 154 7.51 -23.58 -9.69
C ASN A 154 8.75 -24.02 -10.46
N ASN A 155 9.80 -24.40 -9.72
CA ASN A 155 11.01 -25.07 -10.20
C ASN A 155 11.65 -24.31 -11.37
N VAL A 156 11.72 -22.99 -11.24
CA VAL A 156 12.27 -22.13 -12.30
C VAL A 156 13.79 -22.23 -12.30
N SER A 157 14.33 -22.64 -13.45
CA SER A 157 15.75 -22.66 -13.75
C SER A 157 16.03 -21.93 -15.05
N TYR A 158 17.21 -21.33 -15.14
CA TYR A 158 17.64 -20.60 -16.32
C TYR A 158 19.11 -20.84 -16.63
N GLN A 159 19.38 -21.16 -17.88
CA GLN A 159 20.70 -21.33 -18.45
C GLN A 159 20.93 -20.26 -19.51
N PHE A 160 22.09 -19.59 -19.44
CA PHE A 160 22.52 -18.64 -20.46
C PHE A 160 22.80 -19.35 -21.78
N PRO A 161 22.68 -18.66 -22.93
CA PRO A 161 23.04 -19.21 -24.23
C PRO A 161 24.48 -19.72 -24.31
N SER A 162 25.39 -19.17 -23.50
CA SER A 162 26.78 -19.62 -23.37
C SER A 162 26.95 -20.94 -22.60
N GLY A 163 25.86 -21.54 -22.10
CA GLY A 163 25.86 -22.78 -21.32
C GLY A 163 26.01 -22.59 -19.81
N GLY A 164 26.33 -21.38 -19.34
CA GLY A 164 26.41 -21.07 -17.91
C GLY A 164 25.05 -21.16 -17.22
N ILE A 165 24.99 -21.76 -16.03
CA ILE A 165 23.75 -21.82 -15.24
C ILE A 165 23.55 -20.47 -14.52
N GLY A 166 22.47 -19.77 -14.82
CA GLY A 166 22.11 -18.49 -14.20
C GLY A 166 21.25 -18.64 -12.95
N ILE A 167 20.17 -19.43 -13.04
CA ILE A 167 19.21 -19.65 -11.94
C ILE A 167 18.95 -21.15 -11.77
N ARG A 168 18.82 -21.60 -10.52
CA ARG A 168 18.61 -23.01 -10.17
C ARG A 168 17.39 -23.18 -9.26
N ASP A 169 16.39 -23.89 -9.76
CA ASP A 169 15.27 -24.52 -9.05
C ASP A 169 14.57 -23.62 -8.02
N ILE A 170 14.25 -22.39 -8.43
CA ILE A 170 13.52 -21.46 -7.58
C ILE A 170 12.04 -21.81 -7.56
N SER A 171 11.49 -21.98 -6.36
CA SER A 171 10.06 -22.20 -6.11
C SER A 171 9.57 -21.31 -4.97
N PHE A 172 8.51 -20.55 -5.20
CA PHE A 172 7.81 -19.80 -4.16
C PHE A 172 6.41 -19.42 -4.62
N SER A 173 5.54 -19.07 -3.68
CA SER A 173 4.19 -18.60 -3.99
C SER A 173 3.78 -17.49 -3.03
N GLU A 174 3.30 -16.37 -3.58
CA GLU A 174 2.88 -15.22 -2.79
C GLU A 174 1.53 -14.69 -3.24
N LYS A 175 0.88 -13.95 -2.33
CA LYS A 175 -0.40 -13.28 -2.57
C LYS A 175 -0.18 -11.77 -2.69
N GLN A 176 -1.20 -11.06 -3.19
CA GLN A 176 -1.16 -9.61 -3.33
C GLN A 176 -0.78 -8.87 -2.03
N GLY A 177 -0.17 -7.68 -2.18
CA GLY A 177 0.21 -6.82 -1.07
C GLY A 177 1.49 -7.24 -0.33
N LYS A 178 2.27 -8.17 -0.90
CA LYS A 178 3.53 -8.60 -0.33
C LYS A 178 4.71 -7.86 -0.96
N LEU A 179 5.61 -7.37 -0.11
CA LEU A 179 6.90 -6.84 -0.51
C LEU A 179 7.94 -7.96 -0.38
N ILE A 180 8.64 -8.28 -1.47
CA ILE A 180 9.66 -9.32 -1.52
C ILE A 180 11.00 -8.67 -1.85
N GLY A 181 12.01 -8.93 -1.02
CA GLY A 181 13.39 -8.51 -1.26
C GLY A 181 14.25 -9.66 -1.79
N ILE A 182 14.98 -9.43 -2.88
CA ILE A 182 15.98 -10.37 -3.42
C ILE A 182 17.37 -9.87 -3.04
N LEU A 183 18.09 -10.63 -2.22
CA LEU A 183 19.38 -10.26 -1.65
C LEU A 183 20.48 -11.19 -2.17
N GLY A 184 21.66 -10.63 -2.45
CA GLY A 184 22.82 -11.37 -2.95
C GLY A 184 23.91 -10.46 -3.50
N ALA A 185 25.15 -10.95 -3.60
CA ALA A 185 26.28 -10.21 -4.16
C ALA A 185 26.06 -9.82 -5.64
N SER A 186 26.83 -8.87 -6.16
CA SER A 186 26.79 -8.56 -7.60
C SER A 186 27.15 -9.80 -8.42
N GLY A 187 26.48 -10.00 -9.55
CA GLY A 187 26.70 -11.16 -10.42
C GLY A 187 26.01 -12.47 -9.98
N THR A 188 25.32 -12.53 -8.85
CA THR A 188 24.61 -13.76 -8.40
C THR A 188 23.30 -14.05 -9.15
N GLY A 189 23.01 -13.33 -10.24
CA GLY A 189 21.81 -13.54 -11.05
C GLY A 189 20.55 -12.81 -10.60
N LYS A 190 20.64 -11.80 -9.71
CA LYS A 190 19.46 -11.03 -9.25
C LYS A 190 18.68 -10.38 -10.39
N THR A 191 19.38 -9.67 -11.27
CA THR A 191 18.76 -9.02 -12.44
C THR A 191 18.18 -10.05 -13.41
N THR A 192 18.87 -11.18 -13.61
CA THR A 192 18.37 -12.31 -14.39
C THR A 192 17.09 -12.88 -13.79
N LEU A 193 17.04 -13.08 -12.47
CA LEU A 193 15.86 -13.53 -11.76
C LEU A 193 14.70 -12.54 -11.94
N LEU A 194 14.94 -11.25 -11.74
CA LEU A 194 13.91 -10.22 -11.93
C LEU A 194 13.36 -10.20 -13.36
N ASN A 195 14.20 -10.35 -14.38
CA ASN A 195 13.78 -10.45 -15.78
C ASN A 195 12.90 -11.68 -16.05
N ILE A 196 13.22 -12.81 -15.39
CA ILE A 196 12.43 -14.03 -15.50
C ILE A 196 11.07 -13.86 -14.80
N LEU A 197 11.09 -13.33 -13.58
CA LEU A 197 9.88 -13.09 -12.80
C LEU A 197 8.95 -12.03 -13.44
N SER A 198 9.50 -11.04 -14.14
CA SER A 198 8.72 -10.04 -14.88
C SER A 198 8.21 -10.53 -16.24
N GLY A 199 8.67 -11.69 -16.70
CA GLY A 199 8.30 -12.27 -18.00
C GLY A 199 9.07 -11.71 -19.19
N ILE A 200 10.06 -10.83 -18.96
CA ILE A 200 10.99 -10.31 -19.98
C ILE A 200 11.84 -11.46 -20.56
N GLN A 201 12.28 -12.36 -19.68
CA GLN A 201 13.11 -13.50 -20.05
C GLN A 201 12.37 -14.81 -19.77
N LYS A 202 12.39 -15.73 -20.73
CA LYS A 202 11.77 -17.05 -20.57
C LYS A 202 12.70 -17.97 -19.77
N PRO A 203 12.21 -18.68 -18.74
CA PRO A 203 13.03 -19.67 -18.04
C PRO A 203 13.35 -20.86 -18.95
N SER A 204 14.45 -21.54 -18.68
CA SER A 204 14.84 -22.77 -19.39
C SER A 204 13.96 -23.95 -18.99
N SER A 205 13.54 -23.99 -17.73
CA SER A 205 12.57 -24.96 -17.19
C SER A 205 11.75 -24.36 -16.07
N GLY A 206 10.67 -25.05 -15.68
CA GLY A 206 9.72 -24.57 -14.69
C GLY A 206 8.64 -23.69 -15.29
N GLN A 207 7.80 -23.11 -14.42
CA GLN A 207 6.68 -22.28 -14.83
C GLN A 207 6.43 -21.17 -13.81
N ILE A 208 5.90 -20.05 -14.32
CA ILE A 208 5.47 -18.91 -13.51
C ILE A 208 4.00 -18.67 -13.85
N LYS A 209 3.17 -18.56 -12.82
CA LYS A 209 1.72 -18.38 -12.96
C LYS A 209 1.23 -17.18 -12.16
N ILE A 210 0.33 -16.41 -12.76
CA ILE A 210 -0.39 -15.32 -12.11
C ILE A 210 -1.88 -15.64 -12.20
N ASN A 211 -2.55 -15.79 -11.06
CA ASN A 211 -3.97 -16.18 -11.00
C ASN A 211 -4.28 -17.46 -11.79
N GLY A 212 -3.35 -18.41 -11.80
CA GLY A 212 -3.47 -19.68 -12.52
C GLY A 212 -3.06 -19.63 -14.00
N PHE A 213 -2.96 -18.44 -14.60
CA PHE A 213 -2.50 -18.25 -15.98
C PHE A 213 -0.98 -18.26 -16.06
N ASP A 214 -0.42 -18.94 -17.06
CA ASP A 214 1.03 -19.05 -17.28
C ASP A 214 1.59 -17.77 -17.92
N LEU A 215 2.64 -17.22 -17.30
CA LEU A 215 3.23 -15.93 -17.67
C LEU A 215 3.70 -15.88 -19.13
N HIS A 216 4.14 -17.00 -19.71
CA HIS A 216 4.66 -17.05 -21.07
C HIS A 216 3.66 -17.60 -22.09
N LYS A 217 2.68 -18.43 -21.68
CA LYS A 217 1.65 -18.97 -22.58
C LYS A 217 0.43 -18.05 -22.68
N ASP A 218 0.02 -17.41 -21.59
CA ASP A 218 -1.22 -16.64 -21.48
C ASP A 218 -0.97 -15.11 -21.52
N LYS A 219 0.01 -14.67 -22.32
CA LYS A 219 0.48 -13.27 -22.37
C LYS A 219 -0.64 -12.24 -22.62
N ASN A 220 -1.63 -12.60 -23.43
CA ASN A 220 -2.74 -11.70 -23.76
C ASN A 220 -3.64 -11.43 -22.54
N ILE A 221 -3.86 -12.46 -21.71
CA ILE A 221 -4.67 -12.37 -20.49
C ILE A 221 -3.91 -11.58 -19.42
N LEU A 222 -2.59 -11.77 -19.36
CA LEU A 222 -1.72 -11.15 -18.37
C LEU A 222 -1.17 -9.77 -18.79
N LYS A 223 -1.62 -9.24 -19.92
CA LYS A 223 -1.14 -7.95 -20.45
C LYS A 223 -1.49 -6.81 -19.48
N GLY A 224 -0.48 -6.04 -19.08
CA GLY A 224 -0.64 -4.89 -18.19
C GLY A 224 -0.73 -5.23 -16.69
N ILE A 225 -0.55 -6.50 -16.31
CA ILE A 225 -0.57 -6.91 -14.89
C ILE A 225 0.76 -6.65 -14.19
N ILE A 226 1.88 -6.79 -14.91
CA ILE A 226 3.23 -6.54 -14.37
C ILE A 226 3.70 -5.15 -14.82
N GLY A 227 4.12 -4.34 -13.86
CA GLY A 227 5.00 -3.18 -14.08
C GLY A 227 6.46 -3.57 -13.81
N TYR A 228 7.38 -3.18 -14.68
CA TYR A 228 8.80 -3.43 -14.53
C TYR A 228 9.57 -2.11 -14.61
N ILE A 229 10.42 -1.85 -13.62
CA ILE A 229 11.32 -0.70 -13.62
C ILE A 229 12.73 -1.25 -13.88
N PRO A 230 13.36 -0.91 -15.01
CA PRO A 230 14.70 -1.37 -15.34
C PRO A 230 15.75 -0.77 -14.40
N GLN A 231 16.94 -1.39 -14.39
CA GLN A 231 18.08 -0.89 -13.64
C GLN A 231 18.67 0.38 -14.26
N ASP A 232 18.67 0.46 -15.59
CA ASP A 232 19.17 1.61 -16.33
C ASP A 232 18.02 2.58 -16.64
N ASP A 233 18.29 3.88 -16.53
CA ASP A 233 17.31 4.93 -16.80
C ASP A 233 16.94 4.95 -18.29
N LEU A 234 15.63 5.01 -18.57
CA LEU A 234 15.08 5.14 -19.92
C LEU A 234 14.56 6.55 -20.20
N LEU A 235 15.07 7.56 -19.49
CA LEU A 235 14.62 8.95 -19.61
C LEU A 235 15.31 9.64 -20.79
N ILE A 236 14.56 10.45 -21.51
CA ILE A 236 15.07 11.35 -22.54
C ILE A 236 15.40 12.68 -21.84
N GLU A 237 16.69 13.02 -21.79
CA GLU A 237 17.19 14.16 -21.00
C GLU A 237 16.65 15.51 -21.49
N GLU A 238 16.33 15.61 -22.78
CA GLU A 238 15.78 16.83 -23.39
C GLU A 238 14.30 17.05 -23.07
N LEU A 239 13.60 16.05 -22.52
CA LEU A 239 12.19 16.12 -22.19
C LEU A 239 11.98 16.47 -20.71
N THR A 240 10.98 17.31 -20.44
CA THR A 240 10.50 17.54 -19.07
C THR A 240 9.96 16.25 -18.45
N VAL A 241 9.80 16.24 -17.13
CA VAL A 241 9.21 15.09 -16.40
C VAL A 241 7.85 14.70 -16.99
N PHE A 242 6.99 15.69 -17.25
CA PHE A 242 5.67 15.44 -17.83
C PHE A 242 5.78 14.84 -19.23
N GLU A 243 6.67 15.36 -20.08
CA GLU A 243 6.85 14.86 -21.45
C GLU A 243 7.41 13.43 -21.48
N ASN A 244 8.35 13.10 -20.60
CA ASN A 244 8.86 11.73 -20.44
C ASN A 244 7.72 10.75 -20.06
N LEU A 245 6.88 11.13 -19.09
CA LEU A 245 5.74 10.32 -18.67
C LEU A 245 4.69 10.19 -19.78
N TYR A 246 4.34 11.29 -20.44
CA TYR A 246 3.36 11.33 -21.51
C TYR A 246 3.83 10.56 -22.76
N PHE A 247 5.11 10.66 -23.12
CA PHE A 247 5.71 9.89 -24.21
C PHE A 247 5.60 8.39 -23.96
N ASN A 248 5.99 7.93 -22.76
CA ASN A 248 5.86 6.53 -22.36
C ASN A 248 4.39 6.07 -22.34
N ALA A 249 3.47 6.91 -21.82
CA ALA A 249 2.05 6.61 -21.83
C ALA A 249 1.52 6.43 -23.27
N LYS A 250 1.92 7.27 -24.23
CA LYS A 250 1.56 7.10 -25.64
C LYS A 250 2.08 5.79 -26.25
N LEU A 251 3.27 5.33 -25.88
CA LEU A 251 3.80 4.04 -26.35
C LEU A 251 2.99 2.85 -25.81
N CYS A 252 2.53 2.94 -24.56
CA CYS A 252 1.71 1.90 -23.94
C CYS A 252 0.25 1.92 -24.42
N PHE A 253 -0.33 3.10 -24.61
CA PHE A 253 -1.75 3.33 -24.91
C PHE A 253 -1.98 3.75 -26.35
N LYS A 254 -1.38 3.03 -27.31
CA LYS A 254 -1.44 3.33 -28.75
C LYS A 254 -2.86 3.45 -29.33
N ASN A 255 -3.84 2.88 -28.65
CA ASN A 255 -5.25 2.85 -29.07
C ASN A 255 -6.11 3.91 -28.38
N LYS A 256 -5.52 4.77 -27.52
CA LYS A 256 -6.24 5.83 -26.81
C LYS A 256 -5.99 7.18 -27.48
N SER A 257 -7.00 8.05 -27.44
CA SER A 257 -6.87 9.42 -27.92
C SER A 257 -6.03 10.28 -26.99
N GLN A 258 -5.56 11.44 -27.47
CA GLN A 258 -4.80 12.40 -26.67
C GLN A 258 -5.58 12.98 -25.48
N HIS A 259 -6.93 13.00 -25.54
CA HIS A 259 -7.74 13.43 -24.40
C HIS A 259 -7.89 12.34 -23.32
N GLU A 260 -7.61 11.08 -23.66
CA GLU A 260 -7.71 9.94 -22.74
C GLU A 260 -6.36 9.55 -22.10
N ILE A 261 -5.26 10.14 -22.55
CA ILE A 261 -3.88 9.93 -22.07
C ILE A 261 -3.49 11.16 -21.27
#